data_AF-A0A951R9U2-F1
#
_entry.id   AF-A0A951R9U2-F1
#
_cell.length_a   1.000
_cell.length_b   1.000
_cell.length_c   1.000
_cell.angle_alpha   90.00
_cell.angle_beta   90.00
_cell.angle_gamma   90.00
#
_symmetry.space_group_name_H-M   'P 1'
#
loop_
_entity.id
_entity.type
_entity.pdbx_description
1 polymer ?
#
loop_
_entity_poly.entity_id
_entity_poly.type
_entity_poly.pdbx_seq_one_letter_code
_entity_poly.pdbx_strand_id
1 'polypeptide(L)'
;HQKLGTDEGTEIVPSGIVPGRKFEMDYLHFGPDVPEIIGCISGGGGSYYESALSKGIDTFITGDIREHIPAIAFESKTNYINIGHYWSETPGIKALQSYLENKYPIETVFLNINNRI
;
A
#
# COMPACT_ATOMS: atom_id res chain seq x y z
N HIS A 1 7.74 -41.95 -8.12
CA HIS A 1 8.36 -42.01 -6.79
C HIS A 1 7.59 -41.11 -5.83
N GLN A 2 7.07 -41.74 -4.79
CA GLN A 2 6.24 -41.20 -3.71
C GLN A 2 7.04 -40.26 -2.80
N LYS A 3 6.42 -39.16 -2.33
CA LYS A 3 6.33 -38.85 -0.90
C LYS A 3 4.97 -38.19 -0.60
N LEU A 4 4.24 -38.83 0.31
CA LEU A 4 3.05 -38.35 1.00
C LEU A 4 3.46 -37.58 2.27
N GLY A 5 2.54 -36.74 2.75
CA GLY A 5 2.48 -36.14 4.09
C GLY A 5 2.82 -34.66 4.08
N THR A 6 2.01 -33.73 4.60
CA THR A 6 0.93 -33.82 5.59
C THR A 6 -0.04 -32.65 5.41
N ASP A 7 -1.29 -32.85 5.81
CA ASP A 7 -2.36 -31.84 5.84
C ASP A 7 -1.93 -30.57 6.57
N GLU A 8 -1.99 -29.42 5.90
CA GLU A 8 -2.26 -28.12 6.53
C GLU A 8 -3.30 -27.38 5.67
N GLY A 9 -4.25 -26.75 6.36
CA GLY A 9 -5.59 -26.44 5.88
C GLY A 9 -5.66 -25.71 4.54
N THR A 10 -6.63 -26.11 3.73
CA THR A 10 -7.03 -25.40 2.52
C THR A 10 -7.72 -24.11 2.93
N GLU A 11 -6.94 -23.10 3.29
CA GLU A 11 -7.45 -21.74 3.40
C GLU A 11 -7.94 -21.35 2.01
N ILE A 12 -9.23 -21.00 1.90
CA ILE A 12 -9.80 -20.47 0.67
C ILE A 12 -9.23 -19.07 0.53
N VAL A 13 -8.07 -18.95 -0.09
CA VAL A 13 -7.42 -17.68 -0.33
C VAL A 13 -8.21 -16.95 -1.41
N PRO A 14 -8.83 -15.78 -1.13
CA PRO A 14 -9.53 -15.00 -2.14
C PRO A 14 -8.60 -14.74 -3.33
N SER A 15 -9.11 -14.85 -4.56
CA SER A 15 -8.34 -14.59 -5.76
C SER A 15 -7.75 -13.17 -5.72
N GLY A 16 -6.45 -13.08 -5.41
CA GLY A 16 -5.75 -11.80 -5.19
C GLY A 16 -4.72 -11.88 -4.07
N ILE A 17 -4.97 -12.69 -3.03
CA ILE A 17 -3.99 -12.90 -1.96
C ILE A 17 -3.04 -14.04 -2.41
N VAL A 18 -1.76 -13.74 -2.59
CA VAL A 18 -0.71 -14.75 -2.86
C VAL A 18 0.16 -14.89 -1.61
N PRO A 19 -0.05 -15.92 -0.77
CA PRO A 19 0.72 -16.10 0.46
C PRO A 19 2.21 -16.28 0.14
N GLY A 20 3.07 -15.60 0.89
CA GLY A 20 4.52 -15.83 0.86
C GLY A 20 5.35 -14.95 -0.09
N ARG A 21 4.79 -13.88 -0.69
CA ARG A 21 5.60 -12.89 -1.42
C ARG A 21 5.71 -11.57 -0.67
N LYS A 22 6.92 -11.25 -0.17
CA LYS A 22 7.31 -9.88 0.20
C LYS A 22 7.42 -9.04 -1.08
N PHE A 23 6.33 -8.47 -1.56
CA PHE A 23 6.42 -7.35 -2.50
C PHE A 23 6.29 -6.04 -1.73
N GLU A 24 7.11 -5.04 -2.10
CA GLU A 24 6.97 -3.66 -1.62
C GLU A 24 5.59 -3.08 -2.01
N MET A 25 4.96 -3.59 -3.07
CA MET A 25 3.65 -3.17 -3.55
C MET A 25 2.67 -4.36 -3.59
N ASP A 26 1.44 -4.14 -3.14
CA ASP A 26 0.35 -5.13 -3.18
C ASP A 26 -1.03 -4.44 -3.18
N TYR A 27 -2.09 -5.15 -3.55
CA TYR A 27 -3.45 -4.60 -3.48
C TYR A 27 -4.51 -5.64 -3.12
N LEU A 28 -5.57 -5.16 -2.47
CA LEU A 28 -6.75 -5.91 -2.10
C LEU A 28 -7.97 -5.30 -2.79
N HIS A 29 -8.71 -6.13 -3.51
CA HIS A 29 -9.92 -5.72 -4.22
C HIS A 29 -11.14 -6.35 -3.55
N PHE A 30 -11.72 -5.63 -2.58
CA PHE A 30 -12.96 -6.02 -1.89
C PHE A 30 -14.04 -4.94 -1.95
N GLY A 31 -13.71 -3.76 -2.47
CA GLY A 31 -14.61 -2.64 -2.69
C GLY A 31 -15.12 -2.56 -4.12
N PRO A 32 -15.55 -1.37 -4.57
CA PRO A 32 -16.08 -1.18 -5.92
C PRO A 32 -14.99 -1.29 -6.98
N ASP A 33 -15.37 -1.75 -8.19
CA ASP A 33 -14.49 -1.78 -9.37
C ASP A 33 -13.99 -0.36 -9.74
N VAL A 34 -14.81 0.66 -9.46
CA VAL A 34 -14.50 2.07 -9.68
C VAL A 34 -14.51 2.79 -8.33
N PRO A 35 -13.34 3.20 -7.81
CA PRO A 35 -13.26 4.00 -6.59
C PRO A 35 -13.96 5.36 -6.73
N GLU A 36 -14.74 5.76 -5.73
CA GLU A 36 -15.41 7.06 -5.64
C GLU A 36 -14.77 7.95 -4.56
N ILE A 37 -14.50 7.39 -3.37
CA ILE A 37 -13.93 8.11 -2.22
C ILE A 37 -12.61 7.47 -1.80
N ILE A 38 -11.52 8.11 -2.20
CA ILE A 38 -10.16 7.62 -1.99
C ILE A 38 -9.51 8.34 -0.80
N GLY A 39 -9.07 7.58 0.19
CA GLY A 39 -8.15 8.05 1.24
C GLY A 39 -6.70 7.68 0.89
N CYS A 40 -5.77 8.62 1.02
CA CYS A 40 -4.35 8.33 0.78
C CYS A 40 -3.45 8.90 1.88
N ILE A 41 -2.47 8.10 2.33
CA ILE A 41 -1.43 8.51 3.28
C ILE A 41 -0.11 7.88 2.82
N SER A 42 0.91 8.69 2.54
CA SER A 42 2.24 8.17 2.17
C SER A 42 2.95 7.51 3.35
N GLY A 43 3.88 6.60 3.07
CA GLY A 43 4.70 5.93 4.07
C GLY A 43 3.91 4.90 4.88
N GLY A 44 4.08 4.91 6.20
CA GLY A 44 3.48 3.97 7.16
C GLY A 44 2.04 4.30 7.55
N GLY A 45 1.20 4.57 6.56
CA GLY A 45 -0.18 5.05 6.73
C GLY A 45 -1.19 3.98 7.12
N GLY A 46 -0.83 2.69 7.10
CA GLY A 46 -1.76 1.58 7.33
C GLY A 46 -2.44 1.61 8.69
N SER A 47 -1.83 2.29 9.68
CA SER A 47 -2.44 2.52 10.99
C SER A 47 -3.63 3.47 11.01
N TYR A 48 -3.80 4.27 9.97
CA TYR A 48 -4.91 5.21 9.84
C TYR A 48 -6.07 4.64 9.03
N TYR A 49 -5.96 3.40 8.53
CA TYR A 49 -6.97 2.81 7.66
C TYR A 49 -8.36 2.78 8.30
N GLU A 50 -8.49 2.28 9.53
CA GLU A 50 -9.78 2.27 10.25
C GLU A 50 -10.33 3.69 10.48
N SER A 51 -9.46 4.66 10.78
CA SER A 51 -9.88 6.05 10.89
C SER A 51 -10.39 6.59 9.56
N ALA A 52 -9.78 6.20 8.45
CA ALA A 52 -10.21 6.59 7.12
C ALA A 52 -11.54 5.92 6.73
N LEU A 53 -11.74 4.65 7.09
CA LEU A 53 -13.03 3.95 6.95
C LEU A 53 -14.17 4.70 7.64
N SER A 54 -13.93 5.25 8.84
CA SER A 54 -14.94 6.06 9.55
C SER A 54 -15.37 7.33 8.81
N LYS A 55 -14.60 7.75 7.79
CA LYS A 55 -14.90 8.90 6.92
C LYS A 55 -15.59 8.50 5.61
N GLY A 56 -15.93 7.23 5.44
CA GLY A 56 -16.67 6.73 4.28
C GLY A 56 -15.83 6.52 3.03
N ILE A 57 -14.53 6.26 3.15
CA ILE A 57 -13.72 5.88 2.00
C ILE A 57 -14.15 4.51 1.45
N ASP A 58 -14.00 4.29 0.16
CA ASP A 58 -14.15 2.98 -0.48
C ASP A 58 -12.80 2.37 -0.90
N THR A 59 -11.75 3.18 -0.91
CA THR A 59 -10.41 2.80 -1.35
C THR A 59 -9.37 3.52 -0.51
N PHE A 60 -8.39 2.77 0.00
CA PHE A 60 -7.27 3.31 0.78
C PHE A 60 -5.93 3.06 0.10
N ILE A 61 -5.07 4.07 0.02
CA ILE A 61 -3.74 3.99 -0.59
C ILE A 61 -2.67 4.37 0.45
N THR A 62 -1.68 3.50 0.65
CA THR A 62 -0.55 3.73 1.56
C THR A 62 0.74 3.03 1.09
N GLY A 63 1.84 3.19 1.83
CA GLY A 63 3.14 2.56 1.55
C GLY A 63 3.43 1.29 2.37
N ASP A 64 2.49 0.84 3.19
CA ASP A 64 2.64 -0.31 4.07
C ASP A 64 1.38 -1.18 4.09
N ILE A 65 1.55 -2.45 4.49
CA ILE A 65 0.43 -3.33 4.77
C ILE A 65 0.73 -4.13 6.04
N ARG A 66 -0.26 -4.23 6.93
CA ARG A 66 -0.16 -4.96 8.20
C ARG A 66 -1.00 -6.23 8.14
N GLU A 67 -0.66 -7.22 8.95
CA GLU A 67 -1.28 -8.56 8.91
C GLU A 67 -2.81 -8.54 9.03
N HIS A 68 -3.37 -7.62 9.82
CA HIS A 68 -4.82 -7.49 10.03
C HIS A 68 -5.55 -6.78 8.87
N ILE A 69 -4.84 -6.09 7.99
CA ILE A 69 -5.45 -5.27 6.92
C ILE A 69 -6.33 -6.09 5.97
N PRO A 70 -5.94 -7.29 5.50
CA PRO A 70 -6.79 -8.09 4.62
C PRO A 70 -8.16 -8.44 5.21
N ALA A 71 -8.19 -8.79 6.50
CA ALA A 71 -9.45 -9.07 7.19
C ALA A 71 -10.35 -7.83 7.26
N ILE A 72 -9.79 -6.68 7.66
CA ILE A 72 -10.53 -5.42 7.73
C ILE A 72 -11.04 -4.97 6.35
N ALA A 73 -10.22 -5.08 5.31
CA ALA A 73 -10.60 -4.70 3.95
C ALA A 73 -11.74 -5.56 3.42
N PHE A 74 -11.69 -6.86 3.69
CA PHE A 74 -12.76 -7.80 3.34
C PHE A 74 -14.06 -7.47 4.10
N GLU A 75 -14.00 -7.27 5.41
CA GLU A 75 -15.17 -6.96 6.25
C GLU A 75 -15.81 -5.61 5.90
N SER A 76 -14.99 -4.59 5.65
CA SER A 76 -15.43 -3.24 5.27
C SER A 76 -15.85 -3.12 3.81
N LYS A 77 -15.57 -4.12 2.97
CA LYS A 77 -15.80 -4.09 1.52
C LYS A 77 -15.15 -2.87 0.87
N THR A 78 -13.87 -2.68 1.14
CA THR A 78 -13.10 -1.57 0.58
C THR A 78 -11.82 -2.06 -0.09
N ASN A 79 -11.32 -1.27 -1.03
CA ASN A 79 -10.05 -1.55 -1.69
C ASN A 79 -8.90 -1.06 -0.82
N TYR A 80 -7.77 -1.78 -0.87
CA TYR A 80 -6.54 -1.38 -0.21
C TYR A 80 -5.39 -1.48 -1.18
N ILE A 81 -4.58 -0.43 -1.32
CA ILE A 81 -3.46 -0.37 -2.26
C ILE A 81 -2.21 0.01 -1.47
N ASN A 82 -1.30 -0.94 -1.33
CA ASN A 82 0.05 -0.72 -0.85
C ASN A 82 0.96 -0.43 -2.05
N ILE A 83 1.49 0.79 -2.15
CA ILE A 83 2.46 1.19 -3.18
C ILE A 83 3.90 1.21 -2.67
N GLY A 84 4.15 0.78 -1.43
CA GLY A 84 5.47 0.77 -0.81
C GLY A 84 5.89 2.12 -0.23
N HIS A 85 6.55 2.09 0.92
CA HIS A 85 6.98 3.26 1.69
C HIS A 85 7.80 4.23 0.84
N TYR A 86 8.87 3.72 0.22
CA TYR A 86 9.78 4.53 -0.57
C TYR A 86 9.06 5.26 -1.72
N TRP A 87 8.21 4.52 -2.45
CA TRP A 87 7.51 5.06 -3.61
C TRP A 87 6.41 6.03 -3.24
N SER A 88 5.73 5.80 -2.13
CA SER A 88 4.70 6.72 -1.62
C SER A 88 5.26 8.05 -1.08
N GLU A 89 6.52 8.08 -0.62
CA GLU A 89 7.17 9.27 -0.07
C GLU A 89 7.96 10.09 -1.12
N THR A 90 8.35 9.46 -2.23
CA THR A 90 9.13 10.09 -3.31
C THR A 90 8.42 11.28 -4.02
N PRO A 91 7.09 11.30 -4.21
CA PRO A 91 6.41 12.43 -4.87
C PRO A 91 6.62 13.77 -4.14
N GLY A 92 6.62 13.76 -2.79
CA GLY A 92 6.74 14.97 -1.99
C GLY A 92 8.10 15.66 -2.16
N ILE A 93 9.19 14.89 -2.10
CA ILE A 93 10.54 15.44 -2.25
C ILE A 93 10.82 15.94 -3.67
N LYS A 94 10.27 15.29 -4.70
CA LYS A 94 10.35 15.77 -6.09
C LYS A 94 9.57 17.08 -6.28
N ALA A 95 8.39 17.20 -5.67
CA ALA A 95 7.64 18.46 -5.72
C ALA A 95 8.40 19.60 -5.03
N LEU A 96 9.05 19.31 -3.90
CA LEU A 96 9.92 20.29 -3.21
C LEU A 96 11.11 20.68 -4.09
N GLN A 97 11.74 19.72 -4.75
CA GLN A 97 12.82 19.96 -5.70
C GLN A 97 12.40 20.98 -6.77
N SER A 98 11.31 20.70 -7.49
CA SER A 98 10.79 21.59 -8.53
C SER A 98 10.37 22.96 -7.98
N TYR A 99 9.81 23.03 -6.77
CA TYR A 99 9.46 24.30 -6.15
C TYR A 99 10.71 25.17 -5.87
N LEU A 100 11.80 24.56 -5.39
CA LEU A 100 13.03 25.26 -5.06
C LEU A 100 13.75 25.78 -6.31
N GLU A 101 13.87 24.95 -7.34
CA GLU A 101 14.47 25.33 -8.64
C GLU A 101 13.71 26.49 -9.32
N ASN A 102 12.39 26.52 -9.19
CA ASN A 102 11.58 27.60 -9.76
C ASN A 102 11.69 28.91 -8.97
N LYS A 103 11.94 28.83 -7.66
CA LYS A 103 11.92 30.01 -6.77
C LYS A 103 13.30 30.65 -6.59
N TYR A 104 14.36 29.86 -6.71
CA TYR A 104 15.73 30.29 -6.42
C TYR A 104 16.67 29.83 -7.54
N PRO A 105 17.74 30.58 -7.85
CA PRO A 105 18.76 30.18 -8.81
C PRO A 105 19.72 29.16 -8.17
N ILE A 106 19.20 28.03 -7.74
CA ILE A 106 19.96 26.94 -7.12
C ILE A 106 19.77 25.67 -7.93
N GLU A 107 20.84 24.90 -8.07
CA GLU A 107 20.78 23.55 -8.61
C GLU A 107 20.36 22.59 -7.51
N THR A 108 19.49 21.62 -7.85
CA THR A 108 19.09 20.58 -6.91
C THR A 108 19.29 19.21 -7.52
N VAL A 109 19.70 18.25 -6.69
CA VAL A 109 19.96 16.87 -7.10
C VAL A 109 19.18 15.93 -6.20
N PHE A 110 18.34 15.09 -6.79
CA PHE A 110 17.67 14.02 -6.07
C PHE A 110 18.60 12.80 -5.97
N LEU A 111 19.12 12.55 -4.76
CA LEU A 111 19.94 11.37 -4.47
C LEU A 111 19.05 10.20 -4.07
N ASN A 112 18.80 9.29 -5.02
CA ASN A 112 18.10 8.04 -4.75
C ASN A 112 19.05 7.01 -4.13
N ILE A 113 19.20 7.05 -2.80
CA ILE A 113 19.96 6.04 -2.04
C ILE A 113 18.95 5.08 -1.43
N ASN A 114 18.86 3.86 -1.96
CA ASN A 114 18.01 2.81 -1.43
C ASN A 114 18.59 2.32 -0.09
N ASN A 115 18.00 2.75 1.02
CA ASN A 115 18.27 2.18 2.34
C ASN A 115 17.15 1.19 2.67
N ARG A 116 17.39 -0.10 2.42
CA ARG A 116 16.48 -1.19 2.80
C ARG A 116 16.54 -1.39 4.31
N ILE A 117 15.71 -0.65 5.05
CA ILE A 117 15.37 -1.01 6.43
C ILE A 117 13.95 -1.59 6.40
#